data_AF-A0A0P7XZV1-F1
#
_entry.id   AF-A0A0P7XZV1-F1
#
_cell.length_a   1.000
_cell.length_b   1.000
_cell.length_c   1.000
_cell.angle_alpha   90.00
_cell.angle_beta   90.00
_cell.angle_gamma   90.00
#
_symmetry.space_group_name_H-M   'P 1'
#
loop_
_entity.id
_entity.type
_entity.pdbx_description
1 polymer ?
#
loop_
_entity_poly.entity_id
_entity_poly.type
_entity_poly.pdbx_seq_one_letter_code
_entity_poly.pdbx_strand_id
1 'polypeptide(L)' 'METTAKLNLTFDQILALVEQLSGQEKLKLASVLEEELINSKLSGLLKTFRTDELDLKTLSDEIETVRKEIYERGKQKGHL' A
#
# COMPACT_ATOMS: atom_id res chain seq x y z
N MET A 1 -37.29 -7.36 -0.01
CA MET A 1 -37.14 -6.40 1.10
C MET A 1 -35.79 -6.65 1.71
N GLU A 2 -34.79 -5.82 1.40
CA GLU A 2 -33.45 -5.95 1.98
C GLU A 2 -33.43 -5.19 3.31
N THR A 3 -33.71 -5.91 4.40
CA THR A 3 -33.53 -5.38 5.75
C THR A 3 -32.06 -5.48 6.12
N THR A 4 -31.29 -4.41 5.89
CA THR A 4 -30.02 -4.19 6.59
C THR A 4 -30.32 -3.84 8.04
N ALA A 5 -30.70 -4.85 8.82
CA ALA A 5 -30.81 -4.73 10.27
C ALA A 5 -29.42 -4.36 10.80
N LYS A 6 -29.30 -3.16 11.39
CA LYS A 6 -28.10 -2.75 12.12
C LYS A 6 -27.99 -3.62 13.37
N LEU A 7 -27.34 -4.77 13.22
CA LEU A 7 -26.97 -5.65 14.30
C LEU A 7 -25.90 -4.94 15.13
N ASN A 8 -26.30 -4.41 16.30
CA ASN A 8 -25.36 -3.92 17.30
C ASN A 8 -24.73 -5.12 17.99
N LEU A 9 -23.72 -5.72 17.36
CA LEU A 9 -22.94 -6.80 17.95
C LEU A 9 -21.73 -6.23 18.66
N THR A 10 -21.45 -6.75 19.86
CA THR A 10 -20.18 -6.50 20.54
C THR A 10 -19.05 -7.29 19.86
N PHE A 11 -17.80 -6.89 20.08
CA PHE A 11 -16.65 -7.62 19.55
C PHE A 11 -16.65 -9.09 19.97
N ASP A 12 -16.98 -9.38 21.22
CA ASP A 12 -17.04 -10.75 21.74
C ASP A 12 -18.10 -11.60 21.03
N GLN A 13 -19.22 -11.00 20.65
CA GLN A 13 -20.26 -11.69 19.86
C GLN A 13 -19.78 -11.96 18.43
N ILE A 14 -19.03 -11.04 17.83
CA ILE A 14 -18.41 -11.26 16.53
C ILE A 14 -17.37 -12.38 16.61
N LEU A 15 -16.54 -12.38 17.66
CA LEU A 15 -15.53 -13.43 17.88
C LEU A 15 -16.18 -14.80 18.02
N ALA A 16 -17.23 -14.92 18.82
CA ALA A 16 -17.97 -16.17 18.98
C ALA A 16 -18.55 -16.69 17.65
N LEU A 17 -19.02 -15.79 16.77
CA LEU A 17 -19.48 -16.18 15.43
C LEU A 17 -18.33 -16.68 14.55
N VAL A 18 -17.17 -16.02 14.61
CA VAL A 18 -15.98 -16.45 13.87
C VAL A 18 -15.46 -17.80 14.35
N GLU A 19 -15.52 -18.07 15.66
CA GLU A 19 -15.11 -19.35 16.24
C GLU A 19 -15.95 -20.53 15.75
N GLN A 20 -17.24 -20.29 15.48
CA GLN A 20 -18.19 -21.28 14.98
C GLN A 20 -18.05 -21.60 13.49
N LEU A 21 -17.30 -20.79 12.72
CA LEU A 21 -17.07 -21.02 11.30
C LEU A 21 -16.29 -22.32 11.04
N SER A 22 -16.58 -22.97 9.92
CA SER A 22 -15.78 -24.09 9.43
C SER A 22 -14.37 -23.63 9.05
N GLY A 23 -13.42 -24.56 8.97
CA GLY A 23 -12.02 -24.24 8.63
C GLY A 23 -11.89 -23.49 7.30
N GLN A 24 -12.70 -23.82 6.30
CA GLN A 24 -12.68 -23.12 5.00
C GLN A 24 -13.25 -21.71 5.08
N GLU A 25 -14.30 -21.50 5.88
CA GLU A 25 -14.88 -20.17 6.07
C GLU A 25 -13.95 -19.24 6.87
N LYS A 26 -13.22 -19.78 7.85
CA LYS A 26 -12.17 -19.04 8.58
C LYS A 26 -11.06 -18.57 7.65
N LEU A 27 -10.60 -19.44 6.74
CA LEU A 27 -9.59 -19.08 5.73
C LEU A 27 -10.09 -18.00 4.79
N LYS A 28 -11.35 -18.11 4.33
CA LYS A 28 -11.96 -17.09 3.47
C LYS A 28 -12.08 -15.74 4.18
N LEU A 29 -12.52 -15.75 5.44
CA LEU A 29 -12.62 -14.55 6.26
C LEU A 29 -11.24 -13.90 6.50
N ALA A 30 -10.22 -14.71 6.80
CA ALA A 30 -8.86 -14.23 6.99
C ALA A 30 -8.32 -13.53 5.73
N SER A 31 -8.51 -14.11 4.54
CA SER A 31 -8.08 -13.51 3.27
C SER A 31 -8.69 -12.12 3.03
N VAL A 32 -9.99 -11.97 3.30
CA VAL A 32 -10.69 -10.68 3.13
C VAL A 32 -10.19 -9.65 4.14
N LEU A 33 -10.04 -10.04 5.41
CA LEU A 33 -9.51 -9.16 6.46
C LEU A 33 -8.06 -8.75 6.18
N GLU A 34 -7.24 -9.66 5.65
CA GLU A 34 -5.86 -9.37 5.25
C GLU A 34 -5.79 -8.37 4.11
N GLU A 35 -6.62 -8.49 3.07
CA GLU A 35 -6.67 -7.50 1.98
C GLU A 35 -7.03 -6.10 2.49
N GLU A 36 -8.01 -5.98 3.39
CA GLU A 36 -8.36 -4.71 4.02
C GLU A 36 -7.22 -4.16 4.90
N LEU A 37 -6.56 -5.02 5.68
CA LEU A 37 -5.43 -4.65 6.52
C LEU A 37 -4.22 -4.21 5.70
N ILE A 38 -3.93 -4.89 4.59
CA ILE A 38 -2.84 -4.55 3.67
C ILE A 38 -3.03 -3.13 3.12
N ASN A 39 -4.26 -2.78 2.71
CA ASN A 39 -4.55 -1.41 2.27
C ASN A 39 -4.30 -0.38 3.36
N SER A 40 -4.66 -0.68 4.62
CA SER A 40 -4.41 0.22 5.75
C SER A 40 -2.92 0.37 6.05
N LYS A 41 -2.16 -0.72 6.02
CA LYS A 41 -0.71 -0.75 6.28
C LYS A 41 0.07 -0.08 5.15
N LEU A 42 -0.29 -0.34 3.90
CA LEU A 42 0.29 0.31 2.73
C LEU A 42 0.00 1.82 2.76
N SER A 43 -1.22 2.22 3.10
CA SER A 43 -1.57 3.63 3.27
C SER A 43 -0.76 4.28 4.40
N GLY A 44 -0.54 3.57 5.52
CA GLY A 44 0.32 4.03 6.61
C GLY A 44 1.77 4.20 6.17
N LEU A 45 2.33 3.22 5.44
CA LEU A 45 3.67 3.25 4.91
C LEU A 45 3.85 4.38 3.88
N LEU A 46 2.90 4.56 2.95
CA LEU A 46 2.94 5.66 1.99
C LEU A 46 2.88 7.04 2.65
N LYS A 47 2.18 7.17 3.78
CA LYS A 47 2.22 8.40 4.58
C LYS A 47 3.60 8.66 5.19
N THR A 48 4.36 7.64 5.57
CA THR A 48 5.73 7.83 6.08
C THR A 48 6.72 8.30 5.02
N PHE A 49 6.47 8.00 3.74
CA PHE A 49 7.27 8.50 2.61
C PHE A 49 6.77 9.85 2.08
N ARG A 50 5.64 10.34 2.58
CA ARG A 50 5.07 11.60 2.14
C ARG A 50 5.89 12.74 2.74
N THR A 51 6.63 13.45 1.90
CA THR A 51 7.31 14.69 2.25
C THR A 51 6.51 15.86 1.70
N ASP A 52 6.24 16.86 2.53
CA ASP A 52 5.63 18.12 2.10
C ASP A 52 6.67 19.08 1.50
N GLU A 53 7.96 18.77 1.68
CA GLU A 53 9.09 19.55 1.15
C GLU A 53 9.59 18.90 -0.15
N LEU A 54 8.92 19.24 -1.26
CA LEU A 54 9.46 19.02 -2.59
C LEU A 54 10.30 20.25 -2.97
N ASP A 55 11.59 20.21 -2.62
CA ASP A 55 12.51 21.30 -2.94
C ASP A 55 12.94 21.27 -4.42
N LEU A 56 12.76 22.40 -5.11
CA LEU A 56 13.11 22.57 -6.52
C LEU A 56 14.60 22.35 -6.78
N LYS A 57 15.45 22.69 -5.82
CA LYS A 57 16.89 22.47 -5.97
C LYS A 57 17.21 20.98 -5.95
N THR A 58 16.64 20.22 -5.02
CA THR A 58 16.78 18.75 -4.96
C THR A 58 16.29 18.08 -6.25
N LEU A 59 15.17 18.53 -6.81
CA LEU A 59 14.67 18.02 -8.10
C LEU A 59 15.63 18.35 -9.26
N SER A 60 16.16 19.57 -9.29
CA SER A 60 17.08 20.02 -10.33
C SER A 60 18.41 19.26 -10.28
N ASP A 61 18.92 18.99 -9.08
CA ASP A 61 20.15 18.24 -8.86
C ASP A 61 20.01 16.79 -9.37
N GLU A 62 18.85 16.14 -9.15
CA GLU A 62 18.56 14.80 -9.68
C GLU A 62 18.49 14.79 -11.21
N ILE A 63 17.78 15.76 -11.81
CA ILE A 63 17.68 15.90 -13.28
C ILE A 63 19.06 16.06 -13.92
N GLU A 64 19.92 16.91 -13.35
CA GLU A 64 21.27 17.10 -13.88
C GLU A 64 22.16 15.87 -13.69
N THR A 65 21.95 15.11 -12.61
CA THR A 65 22.62 13.81 -12.40
C THR A 65 22.26 12.83 -13.51
N VAL A 66 20.96 12.63 -13.76
CA VAL A 66 20.47 11.75 -14.84
C VAL A 66 20.93 12.23 -16.22
N ARG A 67 20.91 13.56 -16.47
CA ARG A 67 21.36 14.13 -17.75
C ARG A 67 22.85 13.84 -17.99
N LYS A 68 23.69 13.95 -16.96
CA LYS A 68 25.12 13.59 -17.06
C LYS A 68 25.31 12.11 -17.37
N GLU A 69 24.60 11.22 -16.68
CA GLU A 69 24.69 9.78 -16.93
C GLU A 69 24.30 9.40 -18.37
N ILE A 70 23.23 10.01 -18.90
CA ILE A 70 22.81 9.80 -20.29
C ILE A 70 23.88 10.28 -21.26
N TYR A 71 24.48 11.45 -21.00
CA TYR A 71 25.54 12.02 -21.84
C TYR A 71 26.81 11.18 -21.82
N GLU A 72 27.26 10.74 -20.64
CA GLU A 72 28.39 9.81 -20.44
C GLU A 72 28.18 8.50 -21.21
N ARG A 73 26.99 7.91 -21.07
CA ARG A 73 26.61 6.68 -21.79
C ARG A 73 26.57 6.88 -23.30
N GLY A 74 26.11 8.05 -23.75
CA GLY A 74 26.11 8.44 -25.17
C GLY A 74 27.52 8.60 -25.73
N LYS A 75 28.43 9.21 -24.96
CA LYS A 75 29.86 9.34 -25.32
C LYS A 75 30.57 7.99 -25.43
N GLN A 76 30.30 7.06 -24.53
CA GLN A 76 30.86 5.71 -24.59
C GLN A 76 30.46 4.95 -25.86
N LYS A 77 29.30 5.24 -26.45
CA LYS A 77 28.85 4.64 -27.72
C LYS A 77 29.42 5.31 -28.98
N GLY A 78 29.95 6.52 -28.88
CA GLY A 78 30.55 7.27 -30.00
C GLY A 78 32.08 7.10 -30.15
N HIS A 79 32.71 6.34 -29.25
CA HIS A 79 34.15 6.03 -29.27
C HIS A 79 34.48 4.58 -29.66
N LEU A 80 33.53 3.88 -30.31
CA LEU A 80 33.72 2.58 -30.96
C LEU A 80 33.66 2.72 -32.48
#